data_AF-A0A7S4UZK3-F1
#
_entry.id   AF-A0A7S4UZK3-F1
#
_cell.length_a   1.000
_cell.length_b   1.000
_cell.length_c   1.000
_cell.angle_alpha   90.00
_cell.angle_beta   90.00
_cell.angle_gamma   90.00
#
_symmetry.space_group_name_H-M   'P 1'
#
loop_
_entity.id
_entity.type
_entity.pdbx_description
1 polymer ?
#
loop_
_entity_poly.entity_id
_entity_poly.type
_entity_poly.pdbx_seq_one_letter_code
_entity_poly.pdbx_strand_id
1 'polypeptide(L)'
;MENETKDDMLARHKRELKSLDGEKRSSLKKVKGTAGKGKKGKEAVAAAEAEFTTKEKEMKERHEKELESLSSDAEGTAAEVKEIESTTAAPAAAAEEGENDDEMQNLTPKERKQLKARRKKERQREKELQRQAEIEEELKKAGPSRRDTEIQIMNELYLSPKKLMIQEIPADGHCLYRAVAFQCGGENVDYTSMREFLHVFLPLFLLCCYIFLRRNV
;
A
#
# COMPACT_ATOMS: atom_id res chain seq x y z
N MET A 1 -38.58 18.21 -20.53
CA MET A 1 -37.56 17.18 -20.75
C MET A 1 -36.32 17.94 -21.16
N GLU A 2 -35.43 18.20 -20.21
CA GLU A 2 -34.17 18.90 -20.48
C GLU A 2 -33.28 17.91 -21.23
N ASN A 3 -32.93 18.23 -22.47
CA ASN A 3 -32.00 17.42 -23.26
C ASN A 3 -30.63 17.54 -22.60
N GLU A 4 -30.16 16.45 -21.97
CA GLU A 4 -28.80 16.36 -21.46
C GLU A 4 -27.83 16.70 -22.59
N THR A 5 -26.90 17.64 -22.34
CA THR A 5 -25.91 17.99 -23.36
C THR A 5 -24.93 16.82 -23.55
N LYS A 6 -24.31 16.70 -24.73
CA LYS A 6 -23.31 15.65 -25.01
C LYS A 6 -22.20 15.63 -23.95
N ASP A 7 -21.84 16.79 -23.42
CA ASP A 7 -20.84 16.95 -22.36
C ASP A 7 -21.32 16.41 -21.00
N ASP A 8 -22.60 16.61 -20.66
CA ASP A 8 -23.20 16.05 -19.43
C ASP A 8 -23.27 14.51 -19.49
N MET A 9 -23.57 13.95 -20.66
CA MET A 9 -23.60 12.50 -20.87
C MET A 9 -22.19 11.89 -20.76
N LEU A 10 -21.18 12.49 -21.39
CA LEU A 10 -19.78 12.06 -21.25
C LEU A 10 -19.28 12.18 -19.80
N ALA A 11 -19.71 13.23 -19.08
CA ALA A 11 -19.41 13.38 -17.66
C ALA A 11 -20.05 12.27 -16.81
N ARG A 12 -21.28 11.85 -17.12
CA ARG A 12 -21.93 10.70 -16.49
C ARG A 12 -21.20 9.40 -16.80
N HIS A 13 -20.90 9.11 -18.06
CA HIS A 13 -20.14 7.91 -18.46
C HIS A 13 -18.79 7.81 -17.74
N LYS A 14 -18.09 8.95 -17.59
CA LYS A 14 -16.82 9.04 -16.84
C LYS A 14 -17.01 8.79 -15.34
N ARG A 15 -18.12 9.21 -14.73
CA ARG A 15 -18.44 8.93 -13.32
C ARG A 15 -18.78 7.46 -13.11
N GLU A 16 -19.51 6.86 -14.03
CA GLU A 16 -19.89 5.45 -13.99
C GLU A 16 -18.68 4.52 -14.14
N LEU A 17 -17.77 4.81 -15.07
CA LEU A 17 -16.50 4.07 -15.22
C LEU A 17 -15.65 4.15 -13.94
N LYS A 18 -15.55 5.33 -13.32
CA LYS A 18 -14.84 5.50 -12.05
C LYS A 18 -15.51 4.75 -10.90
N SER A 19 -16.84 4.71 -10.87
CA SER A 19 -17.59 3.98 -9.85
C SER A 19 -17.33 2.47 -9.96
N LEU A 20 -17.36 1.93 -11.18
CA LEU A 20 -17.09 0.52 -11.45
C LEU A 20 -15.63 0.14 -11.13
N ASP A 21 -14.67 0.99 -11.45
CA ASP A 21 -13.27 0.79 -11.07
C ASP A 21 -13.09 0.76 -9.55
N GLY A 22 -13.82 1.62 -8.82
CA GLY A 22 -13.86 1.63 -7.37
C GLY A 22 -14.43 0.33 -6.80
N GLU A 23 -15.57 -0.12 -7.36
CA GLU A 23 -16.24 -1.35 -6.96
C GLU A 23 -15.36 -2.58 -7.21
N LYS A 24 -14.74 -2.68 -8.39
CA LYS A 24 -13.76 -3.71 -8.78
C LYS A 24 -12.59 -3.79 -7.80
N ARG A 25 -12.01 -2.65 -7.40
CA ARG A 25 -10.90 -2.63 -6.42
C ARG A 25 -11.36 -3.11 -5.04
N SER A 26 -12.56 -2.74 -4.62
CA SER A 26 -13.11 -3.13 -3.32
C SER A 26 -13.46 -4.62 -3.26
N SER A 27 -14.05 -5.17 -4.33
CA SER A 27 -14.41 -6.58 -4.46
C SER A 27 -13.16 -7.46 -4.54
N LEU A 28 -12.15 -7.07 -5.34
CA LEU A 28 -10.88 -7.81 -5.42
C LEU A 28 -10.13 -7.82 -4.09
N LYS A 29 -10.18 -6.74 -3.30
CA LYS A 29 -9.62 -6.72 -1.94
C LYS A 29 -10.36 -7.68 -1.01
N LYS A 30 -11.71 -7.70 -1.06
CA LYS A 30 -12.53 -8.62 -0.26
C LYS A 30 -12.22 -10.08 -0.61
N VAL A 31 -12.22 -10.42 -1.90
CA VAL A 31 -11.93 -11.79 -2.38
C VAL A 31 -10.51 -12.22 -2.02
N LYS A 32 -9.52 -11.32 -2.17
CA LYS A 32 -8.13 -11.61 -1.74
C LYS A 32 -7.99 -11.79 -0.23
N GLY A 33 -8.79 -11.07 0.56
CA GLY A 33 -8.83 -11.19 2.02
C GLY A 33 -9.50 -12.47 2.51
N THR A 34 -10.54 -12.95 1.82
CA THR A 34 -11.32 -14.13 2.23
C THR A 34 -10.81 -15.45 1.66
N ALA A 35 -10.24 -15.46 0.45
CA ALA A 35 -9.96 -16.69 -0.29
C ALA A 35 -8.55 -17.30 -0.04
N GLY A 36 -7.71 -16.62 0.76
CA GLY A 36 -6.37 -17.10 1.13
C GLY A 36 -5.38 -17.22 -0.04
N LYS A 37 -4.11 -17.54 0.25
CA LYS A 37 -3.02 -17.65 -0.76
C LYS A 37 -2.98 -19.01 -1.50
N GLY A 38 -4.09 -19.75 -1.54
CA GLY A 38 -4.17 -21.08 -2.15
C GLY A 38 -4.61 -21.08 -3.62
N LYS A 39 -4.56 -22.25 -4.27
CA LYS A 39 -5.05 -22.46 -5.67
C LYS A 39 -6.51 -22.02 -5.85
N LYS A 40 -7.38 -22.35 -4.88
CA LYS A 40 -8.79 -21.92 -4.84
C LYS A 40 -8.97 -20.40 -4.71
N GLY A 41 -8.05 -19.73 -4.00
CA GLY A 41 -8.07 -18.26 -3.87
C GLY A 41 -7.68 -17.56 -5.15
N LYS A 42 -6.70 -18.09 -5.88
CA LYS A 42 -6.31 -17.57 -7.20
C LYS A 42 -7.44 -17.70 -8.23
N GLU A 43 -8.17 -18.80 -8.18
CA GLU A 43 -9.33 -19.05 -9.05
C GLU A 43 -10.51 -18.13 -8.73
N ALA A 44 -10.81 -17.91 -7.44
CA ALA A 44 -11.84 -16.95 -7.01
C ALA A 44 -11.51 -15.50 -7.41
N VAL A 45 -10.24 -15.10 -7.33
CA VAL A 45 -9.78 -13.78 -7.81
C VAL A 45 -9.91 -13.68 -9.34
N ALA A 46 -9.53 -14.71 -10.09
CA ALA A 46 -9.64 -14.72 -11.54
C ALA A 46 -11.10 -14.69 -12.02
N ALA A 47 -12.01 -15.40 -11.35
CA ALA A 47 -13.44 -15.37 -11.63
C ALA A 47 -14.03 -13.97 -11.39
N ALA A 48 -13.67 -13.33 -10.26
CA ALA A 48 -14.09 -11.97 -9.97
C ALA A 48 -13.55 -10.98 -11.02
N GLU A 49 -12.28 -11.10 -11.43
CA GLU A 49 -11.71 -10.25 -12.49
C GLU A 49 -12.46 -10.43 -13.83
N ALA A 50 -12.82 -11.66 -14.20
CA ALA A 50 -13.59 -11.94 -15.41
C ALA A 50 -14.99 -11.29 -15.39
N GLU A 51 -15.72 -11.37 -14.27
CA GLU A 51 -17.03 -10.73 -14.10
C GLU A 51 -16.96 -9.20 -14.22
N PHE A 52 -15.88 -8.57 -13.76
CA PHE A 52 -15.72 -7.12 -13.94
C PHE A 52 -15.33 -6.77 -15.38
N THR A 53 -14.58 -7.63 -16.09
CA THR A 53 -14.27 -7.38 -17.51
C THR A 53 -15.49 -7.51 -18.41
N THR A 54 -16.44 -8.39 -18.10
CA THR A 54 -17.70 -8.47 -18.85
C THR A 54 -18.57 -7.25 -18.57
N LYS A 55 -18.72 -6.85 -17.30
CA LYS A 55 -19.46 -5.64 -16.91
C LYS A 55 -18.88 -4.37 -17.54
N GLU A 56 -17.55 -4.26 -17.65
CA GLU A 56 -16.89 -3.13 -18.33
C GLU A 56 -17.21 -3.06 -19.82
N LYS A 57 -17.36 -4.21 -20.50
CA LYS A 57 -17.74 -4.27 -21.91
C LYS A 57 -19.20 -3.87 -22.11
N GLU A 58 -20.11 -4.45 -21.34
CA GLU A 58 -21.55 -4.14 -21.39
C GLU A 58 -21.83 -2.65 -21.11
N MET A 59 -21.08 -2.05 -20.19
CA MET A 59 -21.17 -0.61 -19.91
C MET A 59 -20.69 0.25 -21.07
N LYS A 60 -19.57 -0.11 -21.70
CA LYS A 60 -19.05 0.62 -22.87
C LYS A 60 -20.00 0.49 -24.07
N GLU A 61 -20.55 -0.69 -24.31
CA GLU A 61 -21.54 -0.90 -25.37
C GLU A 61 -22.82 -0.08 -25.13
N ARG A 62 -23.24 0.09 -23.87
CA ARG A 62 -24.35 0.99 -23.53
C ARG A 62 -24.00 2.46 -23.76
N HIS A 63 -22.82 2.89 -23.34
CA HIS A 63 -22.33 4.25 -23.57
C HIS A 63 -22.22 4.58 -25.06
N GLU A 64 -21.76 3.63 -25.87
CA GLU A 64 -21.69 3.75 -27.33
C GLU A 64 -23.07 3.87 -27.96
N LYS A 65 -24.03 3.01 -27.57
CA LYS A 65 -25.43 3.12 -28.03
C LYS A 65 -26.10 4.44 -27.64
N GLU A 66 -25.83 4.94 -26.44
CA GLU A 66 -26.34 6.25 -26.00
C GLU A 66 -25.77 7.40 -26.85
N LEU A 67 -24.47 7.35 -27.17
CA LEU A 67 -23.83 8.32 -28.06
C LEU A 67 -24.35 8.22 -29.50
N GLU A 68 -24.57 7.00 -30.00
CA GLU A 68 -25.17 6.75 -31.31
C GLU A 68 -26.60 7.31 -31.39
N SER A 69 -27.44 7.08 -30.37
CA SER A 69 -28.81 7.63 -30.32
C SER A 69 -28.84 9.17 -30.33
N LEU A 70 -27.93 9.82 -29.60
CA LEU A 70 -27.76 11.28 -29.62
C LEU A 70 -27.17 11.81 -30.94
N SER A 71 -26.47 10.96 -31.70
CA SER A 71 -25.98 11.33 -33.03
C SER A 71 -27.07 11.22 -34.09
N SER A 72 -27.99 10.25 -33.98
CA SER A 72 -29.13 10.09 -34.88
C SER A 72 -30.25 11.11 -34.64
N ASP A 73 -30.41 11.62 -33.42
CA ASP A 73 -31.37 12.69 -33.11
C ASP A 73 -30.88 14.10 -33.52
N ALA A 74 -29.66 14.21 -34.06
CA ALA A 74 -29.03 15.46 -34.48
C ALA A 74 -28.96 15.63 -36.01
N GLU A 75 -29.92 15.08 -36.75
CA GLU A 75 -30.04 15.31 -38.20
C GLU A 75 -30.64 16.70 -38.48
N GLY A 76 -29.80 17.72 -38.35
CA GLY A 76 -30.20 19.12 -38.49
C GLY A 76 -29.10 20.14 -38.33
N THR A 77 -27.84 19.85 -38.69
CA THR A 77 -26.87 20.82 -39.22
C THR A 77 -25.60 20.10 -39.66
N ALA A 78 -25.31 20.21 -40.96
CA ALA A 78 -24.15 19.64 -41.62
C ALA A 78 -22.84 20.24 -41.10
N ALA A 79 -21.87 19.39 -40.77
CA ALA A 79 -20.64 19.25 -41.57
C ALA A 79 -19.69 18.24 -40.93
N GLU A 80 -19.48 17.16 -41.68
CA GLU A 80 -18.23 16.45 -41.90
C GLU A 80 -17.53 15.76 -40.71
N VAL A 81 -17.77 14.44 -40.69
CA VAL A 81 -17.05 13.38 -40.00
C VAL A 81 -15.59 13.30 -40.50
N LYS A 82 -14.64 13.17 -39.57
CA LYS A 82 -13.45 12.35 -39.82
C LYS A 82 -13.15 11.46 -38.62
N GLU A 83 -13.58 10.23 -38.80
CA GLU A 83 -13.26 9.03 -38.05
C GLU A 83 -11.75 8.73 -38.11
N ILE A 84 -11.15 8.31 -36.98
CA ILE A 84 -10.33 7.10 -36.85
C ILE A 84 -10.13 6.80 -35.35
N GLU A 85 -10.58 5.60 -35.02
CA GLU A 85 -10.32 4.74 -33.87
C GLU A 85 -8.95 4.85 -33.15
N SER A 86 -9.06 4.71 -31.82
CA SER A 86 -8.30 3.79 -30.96
C SER A 86 -6.77 3.84 -30.97
N THR A 87 -6.21 4.40 -29.90
CA THR A 87 -5.27 3.65 -29.03
C THR A 87 -5.10 4.36 -27.68
N THR A 88 -5.62 3.70 -26.65
CA THR A 88 -5.02 3.56 -25.31
C THR A 88 -3.94 4.56 -24.88
N ALA A 89 -4.29 5.45 -23.93
CA ALA A 89 -3.61 5.65 -22.64
C ALA A 89 -3.90 7.05 -22.08
N ALA A 90 -4.30 7.11 -20.81
CA ALA A 90 -4.11 8.28 -19.96
C ALA A 90 -2.69 8.86 -20.15
N PRO A 91 -2.47 10.19 -20.21
CA PRO A 91 -2.80 11.09 -19.10
C PRO A 91 -3.15 12.55 -19.49
N ALA A 92 -3.96 13.24 -18.70
CA ALA A 92 -4.01 14.72 -18.71
C ALA A 92 -4.43 15.26 -17.35
N ALA A 93 -3.48 15.31 -16.42
CA ALA A 93 -3.33 16.50 -15.59
C ALA A 93 -2.32 17.37 -16.36
N ALA A 94 -2.86 18.22 -17.23
CA ALA A 94 -2.14 19.32 -17.83
C ALA A 94 -2.14 20.44 -16.78
N ALA A 95 -1.05 20.54 -16.04
CA ALA A 95 -0.52 21.84 -15.70
C ALA A 95 0.45 22.16 -16.84
N GLU A 96 0.01 23.09 -17.68
CA GLU A 96 0.83 23.90 -18.57
C GLU A 96 1.99 24.49 -17.77
N GLU A 97 3.21 24.20 -18.18
CA GLU A 97 4.33 25.12 -18.07
C GLU A 97 5.23 24.79 -19.26
N GLY A 98 5.20 25.70 -20.23
CA GLY A 98 5.94 25.58 -21.47
C GLY A 98 7.43 25.65 -21.23
N GLU A 99 8.18 24.79 -21.91
CA GLU A 99 9.53 25.11 -22.34
C GLU A 99 9.96 24.13 -23.44
N ASN A 100 10.24 24.71 -24.60
CA ASN A 100 10.90 24.16 -25.79
C ASN A 100 10.32 22.89 -26.41
N ASP A 101 9.29 23.09 -27.24
CA ASP A 101 8.88 22.13 -28.29
C ASP A 101 9.76 22.21 -29.55
N ASP A 102 10.71 23.16 -29.59
CA ASP A 102 11.61 23.42 -30.73
C ASP A 102 12.65 22.30 -30.93
N GLU A 103 13.17 21.73 -29.83
CA GLU A 103 14.21 20.70 -29.87
C GLU A 103 13.67 19.32 -30.29
N MET A 104 12.35 19.11 -30.22
CA MET A 104 11.74 17.82 -30.52
C MET A 104 11.46 17.64 -32.02
N GLN A 105 11.45 18.70 -32.83
CA GLN A 105 11.05 18.63 -34.24
C GLN A 105 12.09 17.97 -35.16
N ASN A 106 13.38 18.00 -34.81
CA ASN A 106 14.47 17.43 -35.62
C ASN A 106 14.91 16.00 -35.24
N LEU A 107 14.31 15.38 -34.22
CA LEU A 107 14.74 14.08 -33.70
C LEU A 107 13.99 12.92 -34.35
N THR A 108 14.69 11.79 -34.54
CA THR A 108 14.09 10.56 -35.07
C THR A 108 13.01 10.02 -34.12
N PRO A 109 12.04 9.23 -34.60
CA PRO A 109 10.96 8.69 -33.76
C PRO A 109 11.46 7.87 -32.55
N LYS A 110 12.66 7.28 -32.65
CA LYS A 110 13.29 6.50 -31.58
C LYS A 110 13.86 7.40 -30.48
N GLU A 111 14.50 8.52 -30.84
CA GLU A 111 15.05 9.50 -29.90
C GLU A 111 13.95 10.25 -29.14
N ARG A 112 12.86 10.61 -29.82
CA ARG A 112 11.68 11.22 -29.17
C ARG A 112 11.08 10.32 -28.09
N LYS A 113 11.01 9.00 -28.33
CA LYS A 113 10.53 8.02 -27.33
C LYS A 113 11.47 7.92 -26.13
N GLN A 114 12.79 7.95 -26.36
CA GLN A 114 13.79 7.91 -25.29
C GLN A 114 13.77 9.17 -24.42
N LEU A 115 13.64 10.35 -25.04
CA LEU A 115 13.56 11.63 -24.33
C LEU A 115 12.29 11.71 -23.47
N LYS A 116 11.13 11.31 -24.01
CA LYS A 116 9.87 11.22 -23.24
C LYS A 116 9.97 10.23 -22.08
N ALA A 117 10.64 9.09 -22.27
CA ALA A 117 10.86 8.12 -21.20
C ALA A 117 11.79 8.66 -20.10
N ARG A 118 12.85 9.41 -20.47
CA ARG A 118 13.73 10.11 -19.53
C ARG A 118 12.98 11.16 -18.71
N ARG A 119 12.27 12.08 -19.38
CA ARG A 119 11.45 13.13 -18.73
C ARG A 119 10.40 12.53 -17.80
N LYS A 120 9.77 11.40 -18.17
CA LYS A 120 8.82 10.69 -17.30
C LYS A 120 9.48 10.14 -16.03
N LYS A 121 10.67 9.55 -16.14
CA LYS A 121 11.43 9.02 -14.99
C LYS A 121 11.95 10.13 -14.07
N GLU A 122 12.32 11.27 -14.63
CA GLU A 122 12.75 12.45 -13.89
C GLU A 122 11.60 13.06 -13.09
N ARG A 123 10.47 13.29 -13.74
CA ARG A 123 9.23 13.74 -13.07
C ARG A 123 8.74 12.77 -12.00
N GLN A 124 8.92 11.46 -12.17
CA GLN A 124 8.61 10.47 -11.14
C GLN A 124 9.54 10.59 -9.93
N ARG A 125 10.85 10.75 -10.17
CA ARG A 125 11.84 10.95 -9.10
C ARG A 125 11.58 12.23 -8.32
N GLU A 126 11.28 13.34 -9.00
CA GLU A 126 10.94 14.61 -8.34
C GLU A 126 9.69 14.48 -7.45
N LYS A 127 8.64 13.79 -7.93
CA LYS A 127 7.44 13.55 -7.13
C LYS A 127 7.70 12.65 -5.92
N GLU A 128 8.55 11.63 -6.06
CA GLU A 128 8.95 10.79 -4.94
C GLU A 128 9.76 11.56 -3.90
N LEU A 129 10.67 12.44 -4.34
CA LEU A 129 11.43 13.33 -3.46
C LEU A 129 10.52 14.32 -2.74
N GLN A 130 9.60 14.98 -3.43
CA GLN A 130 8.61 15.89 -2.82
C GLN A 130 7.76 15.16 -1.79
N ARG A 131 7.26 13.97 -2.13
CA ARG A 131 6.47 13.16 -1.19
C ARG A 131 7.29 12.72 0.04
N GLN A 132 8.56 12.39 -0.14
CA GLN A 132 9.43 12.05 0.99
C GLN A 132 9.67 13.26 1.88
N ALA A 133 9.92 14.44 1.29
CA ALA A 133 10.07 15.68 2.04
C ALA A 133 8.81 16.03 2.85
N GLU A 134 7.62 15.91 2.26
CA GLU A 134 6.34 16.11 2.95
C GLU A 134 6.18 15.15 4.14
N ILE A 135 6.48 13.86 3.94
CA ILE A 135 6.41 12.86 5.01
C ILE A 135 7.41 13.18 6.14
N GLU A 136 8.61 13.63 5.82
CA GLU A 136 9.61 14.01 6.81
C GLU A 136 9.21 15.25 7.60
N GLU A 137 8.59 16.25 6.95
CA GLU A 137 8.05 17.44 7.62
C GLU A 137 6.89 17.08 8.55
N GLU A 138 5.97 16.22 8.10
CA GLU A 138 4.89 15.69 8.94
C GLU A 138 5.42 14.93 10.16
N LEU A 139 6.43 14.08 9.97
CA LEU A 139 7.08 13.35 11.06
C LEU A 139 7.76 14.28 12.07
N LYS A 140 8.45 15.33 11.60
CA LYS A 140 9.06 16.34 12.48
C LYS A 140 8.00 17.10 13.28
N LYS A 141 6.83 17.35 12.67
CA LYS A 141 5.71 18.05 13.32
C LYS A 141 4.94 17.15 14.29
N ALA A 142 4.92 15.84 14.08
CA ALA A 142 4.17 14.87 14.88
C ALA A 142 4.68 14.73 16.33
N GLY A 143 5.82 15.33 16.67
CA GLY A 143 6.40 15.28 18.01
C GLY A 143 6.94 13.89 18.37
N PRO A 144 7.52 13.71 19.57
CA PRO A 144 8.06 12.44 20.01
C PRO A 144 6.95 11.39 20.13
N SER A 145 7.26 10.14 19.74
CA SER A 145 6.33 9.04 19.92
C SER A 145 6.04 8.83 21.39
N ARG A 146 4.83 8.37 21.72
CA ARG A 146 4.47 8.00 23.09
C ARG A 146 5.48 7.02 23.71
N ARG A 147 5.99 6.08 22.92
CA ARG A 147 7.04 5.13 23.34
C ARG A 147 8.34 5.86 23.71
N ASP A 148 8.74 6.86 22.93
CA ASP A 148 9.98 7.61 23.17
C ASP A 148 9.86 8.42 24.46
N THR A 149 8.71 9.05 24.68
CA THR A 149 8.42 9.75 25.94
C THR A 149 8.46 8.80 27.14
N GLU A 150 7.85 7.61 27.04
CA GLU A 150 7.89 6.60 28.11
C GLU A 150 9.32 6.12 28.40
N ILE A 151 10.13 5.90 27.35
CA ILE A 151 11.54 5.51 27.47
C ILE A 151 12.39 6.64 28.09
N GLN A 152 12.17 7.88 27.68
CA GLN A 152 12.86 9.06 28.23
C GLN A 152 12.59 9.18 29.72
N ILE A 153 11.31 9.15 30.13
CA ILE A 153 10.92 9.21 31.54
C ILE A 153 11.56 8.07 32.34
N MET A 154 11.55 6.84 31.80
CA MET A 154 12.15 5.69 32.47
C MET A 154 13.67 5.84 32.62
N ASN A 155 14.35 6.34 31.58
CA ASN A 155 15.78 6.60 31.58
C ASN A 155 16.17 7.66 32.62
N GLU A 156 15.43 8.76 32.68
CA GLU A 156 15.70 9.88 33.56
C GLU A 156 15.43 9.53 35.04
N LEU A 157 14.27 8.92 35.32
CA LEU A 157 13.83 8.69 36.70
C LEU A 157 14.50 7.47 37.36
N TYR A 158 14.75 6.41 36.61
CA TYR A 158 15.12 5.11 37.20
C TYR A 158 16.51 4.61 36.80
N LEU A 159 16.90 4.78 35.55
CA LEU A 159 18.11 4.12 35.00
C LEU A 159 19.36 4.99 35.17
N SER A 160 19.29 6.27 34.80
CA SER A 160 20.43 7.21 34.88
C SER A 160 21.01 7.34 36.29
N PRO A 161 20.21 7.48 37.37
CA PRO A 161 20.74 7.54 38.73
C PRO A 161 21.48 6.26 39.15
N LYS A 162 21.13 5.12 38.54
CA LYS A 162 21.73 3.81 38.82
C LYS A 162 22.85 3.44 37.84
N LYS A 163 23.18 4.32 36.90
CA LYS A 163 24.14 4.05 35.80
C LYS A 163 23.77 2.79 35.01
N LEU A 164 22.46 2.56 34.85
CA LEU A 164 21.93 1.48 34.03
C LEU A 164 21.50 2.02 32.67
N MET A 165 21.43 1.15 31.68
CA MET A 165 20.97 1.45 30.33
C MET A 165 20.01 0.38 29.83
N ILE A 166 19.13 0.75 28.91
CA ILE A 166 18.22 -0.18 28.24
C ILE A 166 18.99 -0.86 27.12
N GLN A 167 18.96 -2.19 27.11
CA GLN A 167 19.37 -2.99 25.96
C GLN A 167 18.12 -3.41 25.18
N GLU A 168 18.07 -3.12 23.88
CA GLU A 168 16.98 -3.58 23.03
C GLU A 168 17.11 -5.08 22.74
N ILE A 169 15.98 -5.78 22.86
CA ILE A 169 15.86 -7.22 22.64
C ILE A 169 14.74 -7.44 21.63
N PRO A 170 14.89 -8.39 20.68
CA PRO A 170 13.85 -8.71 19.73
C PRO A 170 12.50 -8.97 20.40
N ALA A 171 11.45 -8.32 19.89
CA ALA A 171 10.08 -8.46 20.40
C ALA A 171 9.43 -9.75 19.90
N ASP A 172 9.96 -10.90 20.34
CA ASP A 172 9.44 -12.24 20.07
C ASP A 172 8.85 -12.90 21.35
N GLY A 173 8.29 -14.10 21.22
CA GLY A 173 7.79 -14.88 22.37
C GLY A 173 8.89 -15.43 23.30
N HIS A 174 10.16 -15.18 22.99
CA HIS A 174 11.32 -15.61 23.76
C HIS A 174 12.07 -14.44 24.41
N CYS A 175 11.55 -13.22 24.29
CA CYS A 175 12.21 -11.98 24.74
C CYS A 175 12.63 -12.03 26.21
N LEU A 176 11.84 -12.65 27.08
CA LEU A 176 12.19 -12.83 28.49
C LEU A 176 13.46 -13.68 28.67
N TYR A 177 13.54 -14.83 27.98
CA TYR A 177 14.72 -15.71 28.06
C TYR A 177 15.95 -15.04 27.46
N ARG A 178 15.78 -14.27 26.37
CA ARG A 178 16.86 -13.49 25.77
C ARG A 178 17.37 -12.40 26.72
N ALA A 179 16.48 -11.73 27.46
CA ALA A 179 16.86 -10.72 28.44
C ALA A 179 17.71 -11.29 29.57
N VAL A 180 17.31 -12.44 30.10
CA VAL A 180 18.07 -13.13 31.14
C VAL A 180 19.38 -13.67 30.59
N ALA A 181 19.39 -14.29 29.40
CA ALA A 181 20.60 -14.79 28.76
C ALA A 181 21.64 -13.67 28.57
N PHE A 182 21.21 -12.50 28.09
CA PHE A 182 22.06 -11.32 27.92
C PHE A 182 22.64 -10.84 29.26
N GLN A 183 21.86 -10.84 30.33
CA GLN A 183 22.34 -10.45 31.66
C GLN A 183 23.30 -11.47 32.29
N CYS A 184 23.13 -12.76 32.01
CA CYS A 184 23.92 -13.84 32.63
C CYS A 184 25.23 -14.14 31.90
N GLY A 185 25.33 -13.90 30.59
CA GLY A 185 26.55 -14.18 29.84
C GLY A 185 26.69 -13.44 28.51
N GLY A 186 25.92 -12.36 28.31
CA GLY A 186 25.99 -11.51 27.13
C GLY A 186 25.46 -12.18 25.85
N GLU A 187 25.96 -11.73 24.71
CA GLU A 187 25.52 -12.17 23.37
C GLU A 187 25.86 -13.63 23.03
N ASN A 188 26.73 -14.26 23.83
CA ASN A 188 27.22 -15.62 23.59
C ASN A 188 26.34 -16.72 24.22
N VAL A 189 25.32 -16.35 25.00
CA VAL A 189 24.43 -17.32 25.63
C VAL A 189 23.16 -17.47 24.80
N ASP A 190 22.92 -18.69 24.33
CA ASP A 190 21.68 -19.00 23.63
C ASP A 190 20.50 -19.03 24.62
N TYR A 191 19.40 -18.40 24.22
CA TYR A 191 18.17 -18.33 25.02
C TYR A 191 17.50 -19.71 25.15
N THR A 192 17.79 -20.63 24.24
CA THR A 192 17.29 -22.02 24.28
C THR A 192 17.78 -22.75 25.53
N SER A 193 19.06 -22.61 25.87
CA SER A 193 19.65 -23.23 27.06
C SER A 193 19.01 -22.70 28.34
N MET A 194 18.71 -21.39 28.40
CA MET A 194 17.99 -20.79 29.53
C MET A 194 16.55 -21.32 29.66
N ARG A 195 15.85 -21.50 28.54
CA ARG A 195 14.49 -22.05 28.52
C ARG A 195 14.47 -23.51 28.98
N GLU A 196 15.40 -24.32 28.49
CA GLU A 196 15.53 -25.72 28.87
C GLU A 196 15.90 -25.85 30.36
N PHE A 197 16.82 -25.02 30.84
CA PHE A 197 17.19 -24.98 32.24
C PHE A 197 15.96 -24.70 33.13
N LEU A 198 15.14 -23.70 32.79
CA LEU A 198 13.90 -23.41 33.53
C LEU A 198 12.91 -24.59 33.48
N HIS A 199 12.72 -25.21 32.31
CA HIS A 199 11.84 -26.36 32.17
C HIS A 199 12.26 -27.58 32.99
N VAL A 200 13.56 -27.79 33.19
CA VAL A 200 14.09 -28.92 33.97
C VAL A 200 14.20 -28.56 35.46
N PHE A 201 14.67 -27.35 35.77
CA PHE A 201 14.94 -26.90 37.12
C PHE A 201 13.67 -26.64 37.92
N LEU A 202 12.65 -25.97 37.36
CA LEU A 202 11.41 -25.69 38.09
C LEU A 202 10.71 -26.95 38.63
N PRO A 203 10.47 -28.01 37.83
CA PRO A 203 9.81 -29.21 38.34
C PRO A 203 10.67 -29.98 39.34
N LEU A 204 12.00 -30.03 39.15
CA LEU A 204 12.91 -30.64 40.14
C LEU A 204 12.94 -29.87 41.45
N PHE A 205 12.98 -28.53 41.37
CA PHE A 205 12.94 -27.65 42.53
C PHE A 205 11.61 -27.78 43.29
N LEU A 206 10.48 -27.73 42.58
CA LEU A 206 9.15 -27.93 43.16
C LEU A 206 9.01 -29.32 43.79
N LEU A 207 9.53 -30.37 43.14
CA LEU A 207 9.53 -31.73 43.69
C LEU A 207 10.40 -31.84 44.95
N CYS A 208 11.60 -31.26 44.95
CA CYS A 208 12.46 -31.20 46.14
C CYS A 208 11.80 -30.42 47.28
N CYS A 209 11.24 -29.23 47.00
CA CYS A 209 10.50 -28.45 47.98
C CYS A 209 9.31 -29.25 48.53
N TYR A 210 8.55 -29.94 47.67
CA TYR A 210 7.42 -30.77 48.09
C TYR A 210 7.84 -31.93 49.00
N ILE A 211 8.92 -32.64 48.66
CA ILE A 211 9.47 -33.73 49.49
C ILE A 211 9.98 -33.18 50.83
N PHE A 212 10.67 -32.03 50.82
CA PHE A 212 11.20 -31.40 52.03
C PHE A 212 10.09 -30.91 52.96
N LEU A 213 9.02 -30.32 52.41
CA LEU A 213 7.83 -29.91 53.15
C LEU A 213 7.08 -31.13 53.73
N ARG A 214 7.00 -32.26 53.00
CA ARG A 214 6.38 -33.50 53.51
C ARG A 214 7.21 -34.27 54.54
N ARG A 215 8.53 -34.07 54.61
CA ARG A 215 9.38 -34.71 55.63
C ARG A 215 9.43 -33.96 56.96
N ASN A 216 8.99 -32.70 56.99
CA ASN A 216 8.96 -31.86 58.19
C ASN A 216 7.56 -31.70 58.82
N VAL A 217 6.58 -32.50 58.37
CA VAL A 217 5.24 -32.65 58.97
C VAL A 217 5.10 -34.08 59.44
#